data_AF-A0A1Y5HV51-F1
#
_entry.id   AF-A0A1Y5HV51-F1
#
_cell.length_a   1.000
_cell.length_b   1.000
_cell.length_c   1.000
_cell.angle_alpha   90.00
_cell.angle_beta   90.00
_cell.angle_gamma   90.00
#
_symmetry.space_group_name_H-M   'P 1'
#
loop_
_entity.id
_entity.type
_entity.pdbx_description
1 polymer ?
#
loop_
_entity_poly.entity_id
_entity_poly.type
_entity_poly.pdbx_seq_one_letter_code
_entity_poly.pdbx_strand_id
1 'polypeptide(L)'
;HDRFLPVIDKIREVLVNLPGRISVEGHTDDIPTQGGRFRSNWALSSARAAAFAQELFIAPEMGQHRFQVVGHGDVRPLVENTNAESRARNRRVEIIILQTTDGDDDDKPLIETPEKAIDDALNARPEDFELDNNEIF
;
A
#
# COMPACT_ATOMS: atom_id res chain seq x y z
N HIS A 1 -16.06 -9.38 -16.66
CA HIS A 1 -15.27 -8.19 -16.31
C HIS A 1 -13.85 -8.50 -16.81
N ASP A 2 -13.67 -8.64 -18.13
CA ASP A 2 -12.61 -9.52 -18.68
C ASP A 2 -11.48 -8.78 -19.39
N ARG A 3 -11.60 -7.45 -19.55
CA ARG A 3 -10.60 -6.64 -20.27
C ARG A 3 -9.34 -6.34 -19.43
N PHE A 4 -9.39 -6.55 -18.12
CA PHE A 4 -8.28 -6.23 -17.21
C PHE A 4 -7.30 -7.38 -16.98
N LEU A 5 -7.78 -8.63 -17.07
CA LEU A 5 -6.96 -9.82 -16.85
C LEU A 5 -5.75 -9.89 -17.80
N PRO A 6 -5.88 -9.61 -19.12
CA PRO A 6 -4.73 -9.64 -20.02
C PRO A 6 -3.65 -8.60 -19.72
N VAL A 7 -3.99 -7.52 -19.03
CA VAL A 7 -3.01 -6.50 -18.60
C VAL A 7 -2.28 -6.96 -17.35
N ILE A 8 -3.02 -7.54 -16.40
CA ILE A 8 -2.45 -8.12 -15.17
C ILE A 8 -1.46 -9.24 -15.51
N ASP A 9 -1.80 -10.11 -16.48
CA ASP A 9 -0.91 -11.20 -16.89
C ASP A 9 0.42 -10.66 -17.45
N LYS A 10 0.39 -9.62 -18.30
CA LYS A 10 1.62 -8.96 -18.78
C LYS A 10 2.43 -8.33 -17.65
N ILE A 11 1.77 -7.74 -16.66
CA ILE A 11 2.45 -7.18 -15.49
C ILE A 11 3.15 -8.30 -14.71
N ARG A 12 2.48 -9.44 -14.49
CA ARG A 12 3.10 -10.61 -13.83
C ARG A 12 4.31 -11.11 -14.61
N GLU A 13 4.20 -11.30 -15.92
CA GLU A 13 5.31 -11.75 -16.79
C GLU A 13 6.56 -10.87 -16.62
N VAL A 14 6.37 -9.56 -16.50
CA VAL A 14 7.47 -8.61 -16.27
C VAL A 14 8.01 -8.76 -14.84
N LEU A 15 7.14 -8.74 -13.83
CA LEU A 15 7.54 -8.71 -12.42
C LEU A 15 8.19 -10.01 -11.91
N VAL A 16 7.82 -11.17 -12.47
CA VAL A 16 8.43 -12.48 -12.10
C VAL A 16 9.94 -12.48 -12.37
N ASN A 17 10.36 -11.82 -13.45
CA ASN A 17 11.76 -11.80 -13.88
C ASN A 17 12.57 -10.66 -13.26
N LEU A 18 11.94 -9.79 -12.46
CA LEU A 18 12.61 -8.65 -11.84
C LEU A 18 12.97 -8.97 -10.38
N PRO A 19 14.24 -8.75 -9.98
CA PRO A 19 14.65 -8.81 -8.59
C PRO A 19 14.19 -7.54 -7.83
N GLY A 20 14.17 -7.62 -6.49
CA GLY A 20 13.80 -6.51 -5.62
C GLY A 20 12.45 -6.69 -4.91
N ARG A 21 12.16 -5.77 -3.99
CA ARG A 21 10.85 -5.65 -3.34
C ARG A 21 9.89 -4.87 -4.25
N ILE A 22 8.60 -5.12 -4.11
CA ILE A 22 7.55 -4.52 -4.93
C ILE A 22 6.55 -3.81 -4.03
N SER A 23 6.36 -2.51 -4.24
CA SER A 23 5.33 -1.70 -3.57
C SER A 23 4.13 -1.54 -4.49
N VAL A 24 2.95 -1.96 -4.03
CA VAL A 24 1.68 -1.70 -4.72
C VAL A 24 0.99 -0.55 -3.98
N GLU A 25 0.86 0.59 -4.66
CA GLU A 25 0.48 1.85 -4.02
C GLU A 25 -0.85 2.36 -4.56
N GLY A 26 -1.83 2.51 -3.68
CA GLY A 26 -3.16 3.02 -4.02
C GLY A 26 -3.28 4.50 -3.75
N HIS A 27 -4.04 5.19 -4.59
CA HIS A 27 -4.32 6.61 -4.46
C HIS A 27 -5.77 6.97 -4.78
N THR A 28 -6.24 8.07 -4.19
CA THR A 28 -7.55 8.68 -4.47
C THR A 28 -7.40 10.09 -5.03
N ASP A 29 -8.53 10.71 -5.34
CA ASP A 29 -8.62 12.17 -5.48
C ASP A 29 -8.93 12.82 -4.13
N ASP A 30 -9.06 14.13 -4.12
CA ASP A 30 -9.34 14.98 -2.95
C ASP A 30 -10.79 14.95 -2.47
N ILE A 31 -11.67 14.18 -3.10
CA ILE A 31 -13.08 14.11 -2.68
C ILE A 31 -13.13 13.21 -1.45
N PRO A 32 -13.63 13.70 -0.30
CA PRO A 32 -13.77 12.86 0.87
C PRO A 32 -14.69 11.68 0.59
N THR A 33 -14.21 10.47 0.87
CA THR A 33 -15.09 9.30 0.83
C THR A 33 -16.18 9.45 1.90
N GLN A 34 -17.45 9.57 1.49
CA GLN A 34 -18.62 9.70 2.37
C GLN A 34 -19.65 8.60 2.10
N GLY A 35 -20.27 8.07 3.17
CA GLY A 35 -21.47 7.25 3.10
C GLY A 35 -21.33 5.86 2.46
N GLY A 36 -20.11 5.38 2.20
CA GLY A 36 -19.83 4.09 1.57
C GLY A 36 -19.18 3.06 2.49
N ARG A 37 -18.66 1.97 1.88
CA ARG A 37 -17.94 0.88 2.58
C ARG A 37 -16.66 1.35 3.27
N PHE A 38 -16.01 2.38 2.74
CA PHE A 38 -14.74 2.88 3.27
C PHE A 38 -14.96 4.17 4.05
N ARG A 39 -14.28 4.28 5.20
CA ARG A 39 -14.43 5.39 6.15
C ARG A 39 -13.52 6.59 5.85
N SER A 40 -12.55 6.42 4.96
CA SER A 40 -11.58 7.45 4.57
C SER A 40 -10.94 7.13 3.23
N ASN A 41 -10.30 8.14 2.63
CA ASN A 41 -9.48 7.97 1.42
C ASN A 41 -8.28 7.05 1.67
N TRP A 42 -7.71 7.08 2.88
CA TRP A 42 -6.71 6.11 3.34
C TRP A 42 -7.23 4.68 3.22
N ALA A 43 -8.39 4.37 3.81
CA ALA A 43 -8.98 3.03 3.75
C ALA A 43 -9.32 2.60 2.30
N LEU A 44 -9.89 3.51 1.50
CA LEU A 44 -10.21 3.23 0.09
C LEU A 44 -8.96 2.92 -0.74
N SER A 45 -7.91 3.73 -0.58
CA SER A 45 -6.66 3.55 -1.32
C SER A 45 -5.95 2.24 -0.96
N SER A 46 -5.82 1.93 0.34
CA SER A 46 -5.23 0.68 0.82
C SER A 46 -6.00 -0.54 0.31
N ALA A 47 -7.34 -0.51 0.36
CA ALA A 47 -8.17 -1.61 -0.12
C ALA A 47 -8.04 -1.83 -1.63
N ARG A 48 -7.90 -0.76 -2.43
CA ARG A 48 -7.67 -0.86 -3.88
C ARG A 48 -6.31 -1.49 -4.18
N ALA A 49 -5.27 -1.05 -3.48
CA ALA A 49 -3.93 -1.61 -3.63
C ALA A 49 -3.91 -3.10 -3.24
N ALA A 50 -4.56 -3.46 -2.12
CA ALA A 50 -4.68 -4.84 -1.66
C ALA A 50 -5.42 -5.73 -2.68
N ALA A 51 -6.55 -5.27 -3.22
CA ALA A 51 -7.28 -6.00 -4.24
C ALA A 51 -6.44 -6.23 -5.50
N PHE A 52 -5.69 -5.23 -5.94
CA PHE A 52 -4.79 -5.36 -7.09
C PHE A 52 -3.64 -6.34 -6.81
N ALA A 53 -3.03 -6.27 -5.62
CA ALA A 53 -1.99 -7.20 -5.20
C ALA A 53 -2.49 -8.65 -5.13
N GLN A 54 -3.70 -8.86 -4.61
CA GLN A 54 -4.35 -10.18 -4.59
C GLN A 54 -4.52 -10.75 -5.99
N GLU A 55 -4.92 -9.93 -6.96
CA GLU A 55 -4.95 -10.35 -8.36
C GLU A 55 -3.55 -10.77 -8.82
N LEU A 56 -2.48 -10.02 -8.56
CA LEU A 56 -1.12 -10.45 -8.92
C LEU A 56 -0.76 -11.81 -8.31
N PHE A 57 -1.12 -12.06 -7.05
CA PHE A 57 -0.75 -13.25 -6.28
C PHE A 57 -1.41 -14.56 -6.71
N ILE A 58 -2.40 -14.52 -7.60
CA ILE A 58 -2.98 -15.73 -8.21
C ILE A 58 -1.88 -16.57 -8.88
N ALA A 59 -0.83 -15.91 -9.41
CA ALA A 59 0.34 -16.57 -9.94
C ALA A 59 1.34 -16.93 -8.82
N PRO A 60 1.58 -18.23 -8.55
CA PRO A 60 2.45 -18.67 -7.46
C PRO A 60 3.91 -18.20 -7.60
N GLU A 61 4.37 -17.96 -8.82
CA GLU A 61 5.73 -17.50 -9.16
C GLU A 61 6.06 -16.07 -8.69
N MET A 62 5.06 -15.28 -8.26
CA MET A 62 5.29 -13.88 -7.85
C MET A 62 6.13 -13.76 -6.56
N GLY A 63 6.03 -14.73 -5.65
CA GLY A 63 6.67 -14.69 -4.34
C GLY A 63 6.13 -13.56 -3.46
N GLN A 64 4.99 -13.78 -2.81
CA GLN A 64 4.25 -12.75 -2.05
C GLN A 64 5.08 -12.02 -0.99
N HIS A 65 6.12 -12.66 -0.44
CA HIS A 65 7.03 -12.07 0.55
C HIS A 65 7.79 -10.83 0.05
N ARG A 66 7.88 -10.63 -1.27
CA ARG A 66 8.53 -9.45 -1.87
C ARG A 66 7.62 -8.24 -1.93
N PHE A 67 6.34 -8.37 -1.58
CA PHE A 67 5.35 -7.33 -1.77
C PHE A 67 5.04 -6.56 -0.48
N GLN A 68 4.83 -5.26 -0.64
CA GLN A 68 4.15 -4.42 0.32
C GLN A 68 2.97 -3.72 -0.35
N VAL A 69 1.95 -3.41 0.44
CA VAL A 69 0.73 -2.73 -0.01
C VAL A 69 0.59 -1.43 0.76
N VAL A 70 0.49 -0.32 0.04
CA VAL A 70 0.46 1.02 0.63
C VAL A 70 -0.76 1.78 0.13
N GLY A 71 -1.48 2.45 1.03
CA GLY A 71 -2.52 3.41 0.68
C GLY A 71 -2.05 4.81 1.02
N HIS A 72 -2.08 5.72 0.04
CA HIS A 72 -1.69 7.13 0.23
C HIS A 72 -2.87 8.08 0.40
N GLY A 73 -4.10 7.58 0.31
CA GLY A 73 -5.28 8.45 0.18
C GLY A 73 -5.09 9.48 -0.93
N ASP A 74 -5.31 10.74 -0.60
CA ASP A 74 -5.30 11.89 -1.50
C ASP A 74 -4.04 12.77 -1.39
N VAL A 75 -3.10 12.44 -0.50
CA VAL A 75 -1.96 13.32 -0.19
C VAL A 75 -0.81 13.26 -1.22
N ARG A 76 -0.88 12.35 -2.19
CA ARG A 76 0.08 12.22 -3.30
C ARG A 76 -0.63 12.31 -4.66
N PRO A 77 -1.16 13.49 -5.05
CA PRO A 77 -1.79 13.67 -6.36
C PRO A 77 -0.75 13.62 -7.48
N LEU A 78 -1.08 12.97 -8.59
CA LEU A 78 -0.27 12.97 -9.82
C LEU A 78 -0.41 14.30 -10.56
N VAL A 79 -1.61 14.88 -10.52
CA VAL A 79 -1.98 16.17 -11.13
C VAL A 79 -2.89 16.94 -10.20
N GLU A 80 -3.01 18.25 -10.37
CA GLU A 80 -3.92 19.07 -9.55
C GLU A 80 -5.39 18.65 -9.72
N ASN A 81 -6.17 18.60 -8.62
CA ASN A 81 -7.58 18.19 -8.60
C ASN A 81 -8.55 19.27 -9.11
N THR A 82 -8.22 19.91 -10.25
CA THR A 82 -9.00 21.02 -10.82
C THR A 82 -10.28 20.61 -11.52
N ASN A 83 -10.35 19.40 -12.10
CA ASN A 83 -11.51 18.94 -12.87
C ASN A 83 -11.71 17.41 -12.77
N ALA A 84 -12.83 16.92 -13.32
CA ALA A 84 -13.18 15.50 -13.23
C ALA A 84 -12.16 14.57 -13.90
N GLU A 85 -11.52 15.01 -14.99
CA GLU A 85 -10.50 14.24 -15.69
C GLU A 85 -9.19 14.16 -14.88
N SER A 86 -8.77 15.27 -14.24
CA SER A 86 -7.59 15.28 -13.39
C SER A 86 -7.78 14.42 -12.14
N ARG A 87 -8.96 14.48 -11.50
CA ARG A 87 -9.33 13.58 -10.41
C ARG A 87 -9.35 12.12 -10.83
N ALA A 88 -9.81 11.81 -12.06
CA ALA A 88 -9.80 10.44 -12.56
C ALA A 88 -8.37 9.89 -12.67
N ARG A 89 -7.42 10.73 -13.12
CA ARG A 89 -6.00 10.38 -13.18
C ARG A 89 -5.39 10.14 -11.80
N ASN A 90 -5.82 10.88 -10.77
CA ASN A 90 -5.33 10.70 -9.40
C ASN A 90 -5.82 9.41 -8.72
N ARG A 91 -6.96 8.86 -9.16
CA ARG A 91 -7.52 7.58 -8.66
C ARG A 91 -6.85 6.36 -9.31
N ARG A 92 -5.53 6.19 -9.10
CA ARG A 92 -4.71 5.12 -9.70
C ARG A 92 -4.13 4.13 -8.68
N VAL A 93 -3.57 3.04 -9.20
CA VAL A 93 -2.69 2.13 -8.48
C VAL A 93 -1.34 2.12 -9.20
N GLU A 94 -0.26 2.27 -8.45
CA GLU A 94 1.12 2.27 -8.93
C GLU A 94 1.84 1.01 -8.47
N ILE A 95 2.83 0.57 -9.25
CA ILE A 95 3.73 -0.52 -8.88
C ILE A 95 5.13 0.05 -8.90
N ILE A 96 5.80 0.04 -7.74
CA ILE A 96 7.18 0.51 -7.59
C ILE A 96 8.07 -0.71 -7.32
N ILE A 97 9.16 -0.82 -8.07
CA ILE A 97 10.19 -1.84 -7.83
C ILE A 97 11.29 -1.17 -7.02
N LEU A 98 11.44 -1.64 -5.78
CA LEU A 98 12.49 -1.22 -4.87
C LEU A 98 13.68 -2.14 -5.10
N GLN A 99 14.66 -1.65 -5.85
CA GLN A 99 15.91 -2.36 -6.06
C GLN A 99 16.76 -2.19 -4.80
N THR A 100 16.88 -3.24 -4.02
CA THR A 100 17.90 -3.30 -2.96
C THR A 100 19.24 -3.47 -3.65
N THR A 101 20.10 -2.46 -3.57
CA THR A 101 21.52 -2.71 -3.83
C THR A 101 22.07 -3.59 -2.70
N ASP A 102 23.04 -4.47 -2.98
CA ASP A 102 23.68 -5.32 -1.98
C ASP A 102 24.32 -4.41 -0.90
N GLY A 103 23.55 -4.10 0.16
CA GLY A 103 23.92 -3.10 1.17
C GLY A 103 22.76 -2.26 1.72
N ASP A 104 21.56 -2.26 1.11
CA ASP A 104 20.42 -1.50 1.61
C ASP A 104 19.80 -2.17 2.85
N ASP A 105 20.32 -1.75 4.00
CA ASP A 105 19.80 -1.95 5.37
C ASP A 105 18.46 -1.21 5.60
N ASP A 106 17.63 -1.00 4.59
CA ASP A 106 16.35 -0.27 4.70
C ASP A 106 15.31 -1.00 5.56
N ASP A 107 15.51 -2.31 5.80
CA ASP A 107 14.74 -3.09 6.77
C ASP A 107 15.31 -3.00 8.20
N LYS A 108 16.46 -2.37 8.42
CA LYS A 108 16.88 -2.00 9.76
C LYS A 108 16.09 -0.75 10.14
N PRO A 109 15.27 -0.78 11.19
CA PRO A 109 14.69 0.45 11.70
C PRO A 109 15.85 1.42 11.99
N LEU A 110 15.87 2.59 11.34
CA LEU A 110 16.82 3.69 11.59
C LEU A 110 16.59 4.35 12.97
N ILE A 111 15.99 3.63 13.91
CA ILE A 111 15.89 4.05 15.29
C ILE A 111 17.28 3.80 15.89
N GLU A 112 18.17 4.79 15.81
CA GLU A 112 19.23 4.95 16.80
C GLU A 112 18.53 5.15 18.15
N THR A 113 18.33 4.06 18.87
CA THR A 113 17.54 4.04 20.10
C THR A 113 18.15 4.99 21.13
N PRO A 114 17.42 6.00 21.64
CA PRO A 114 17.52 6.32 23.05
C PRO A 114 16.64 5.27 23.75
N GLU A 115 17.20 4.07 23.98
CA GLU A 115 16.53 2.89 24.58
C GLU A 115 15.60 3.25 25.75
N LYS A 116 15.95 4.29 26.52
CA LYS A 116 15.23 4.67 27.73
C LYS A 116 13.92 5.46 27.52
N ALA A 117 13.70 6.11 26.37
CA ALA A 117 12.50 6.93 26.15
C ALA A 117 11.41 6.22 25.35
N ILE A 118 11.80 5.17 24.61
CA ILE A 118 10.91 4.38 23.76
C ILE A 118 10.32 3.20 24.55
N ASP A 119 11.05 2.62 25.50
CA ASP A 119 10.55 1.54 26.36
C ASP A 119 9.30 1.96 27.16
N ASP A 120 9.20 3.21 27.61
CA ASP A 120 8.01 3.70 28.32
C ASP A 120 6.80 3.93 27.39
N ALA A 121 7.03 4.11 26.08
CA ALA A 121 5.99 4.37 25.08
C ALA A 121 5.57 3.10 24.29
N LEU A 122 6.47 2.12 24.14
CA LEU A 122 6.22 0.83 23.48
C LEU A 122 5.70 -0.25 24.44
N ASN A 123 5.80 -0.05 25.76
CA ASN A 123 5.17 -0.92 26.76
C ASN A 123 3.68 -0.62 26.99
N ALA A 124 3.02 0.08 26.06
CA ALA A 124 1.57 0.13 26.04
C ALA A 124 1.05 -1.28 25.71
N ARG A 125 0.45 -1.93 26.70
CA ARG A 125 -0.21 -3.22 26.54
C ARG A 125 -1.45 -3.03 25.65
N PRO A 126 -1.91 -4.06 24.93
CA PRO A 126 -3.19 -3.99 24.21
C PRO A 126 -4.35 -3.50 25.09
N GLU A 127 -4.29 -3.79 26.38
CA GLU A 127 -5.20 -3.32 27.44
C GLU A 127 -5.25 -1.79 27.58
N ASP A 128 -4.13 -1.10 27.32
CA ASP A 128 -3.98 0.34 27.53
C ASP A 128 -4.65 1.17 26.39
N PHE A 129 -5.06 0.50 25.30
CA PHE A 129 -5.79 1.12 24.19
C PHE A 129 -7.29 0.77 24.17
N GLU A 130 -7.77 -0.05 25.12
CA GLU A 130 -9.15 -0.58 25.15
C GLU A 130 -9.65 -1.14 23.80
N LEU A 131 -8.76 -1.60 22.93
CA LEU A 131 -9.15 -2.14 21.63
C LEU A 131 -9.57 -3.59 21.82
N ASP A 132 -10.85 -3.89 21.61
CA ASP A 132 -11.34 -5.27 21.45
C ASP A 132 -10.59 -5.91 20.26
N ASN A 133 -10.37 -7.23 20.29
CA ASN A 133 -9.78 -7.98 19.17
C ASN A 133 -10.59 -7.82 17.87
N ASN A 134 -11.81 -7.27 17.93
CA ASN A 134 -12.63 -6.89 16.78
C ASN A 134 -12.37 -5.47 16.23
N GLU A 135 -11.49 -4.68 16.85
CA GLU A 135 -11.18 -3.29 16.45
C GLU A 135 -9.81 -3.12 15.78
N ILE A 136 -9.06 -4.21 15.63
CA ILE A 136 -7.88 -4.26 14.76
C ILE A 136 -8.37 -4.45 13.32
N PHE A 137 -8.43 -3.35 12.56
CA PHE A 137 -8.69 -3.33 11.12
C PHE A 137 -7.40 -3.20 10.31
#